data_AF-A0A5J5NK28-F1
#
_entry.id   AF-A0A5J5NK28-F1
#
_cell.length_a   1.000
_cell.length_b   1.000
_cell.length_c   1.000
_cell.angle_alpha   90.00
_cell.angle_beta   90.00
_cell.angle_gamma   90.00
#
_symmetry.space_group_name_H-M   'P 1'
#
loop_
_entity.id
_entity.type
_entity.pdbx_description
1 polymer ?
#
loop_
_entity_poly.entity_id
_entity_poly.type
_entity_poly.pdbx_seq_one_letter_code
_entity_poly.pdbx_strand_id
1 'polypeptide(L)'
;MPPNMITLTGFMFLVLSALLGYVYSPRLDSPPPRWVHLAHGLLLFLYQTFDAVDGKQARRTNSSSPLGELFDHGCDALACAFETMAFGSTAMCGGDSFWFWVISSIPFYGATWEHYFTNALILPVVNGPTEGLALIYGLHFMTAIVGAQWWAQPFQQSIPFLSWIPYVNELPTYKAAVYLLTPIAILPTVACNISNVHKVVKARKGSMLLALAMLYPFVVLMGGVLIWDHLSPSDVMGNYPHLVILGTRLAFGFLVGRMILAHLCDEPKGLKTNMCMVLTL
;
A
#
# COMPACT_ATOMS: atom_id res chain seq x y z
N MET A 1 -8.55 -23.57 -12.33
CA MET A 1 -8.74 -22.11 -12.39
C MET A 1 -7.49 -21.49 -13.00
N PRO A 2 -7.61 -20.64 -14.04
CA PRO A 2 -6.49 -19.89 -14.60
C PRO A 2 -5.85 -18.97 -13.53
N PRO A 3 -4.52 -18.76 -13.52
CA PRO A 3 -3.85 -17.93 -12.52
C PRO A 3 -4.43 -16.52 -12.39
N ASN A 4 -4.60 -15.80 -13.50
CA ASN A 4 -5.16 -14.44 -13.47
C ASN A 4 -6.61 -14.40 -12.92
N MET A 5 -7.36 -15.50 -13.02
CA MET A 5 -8.68 -15.58 -12.40
C MET A 5 -8.57 -15.71 -10.88
N ILE A 6 -7.54 -16.40 -10.38
CA ILE A 6 -7.22 -16.47 -8.94
C ILE A 6 -6.85 -15.07 -8.44
N THR A 7 -5.92 -14.38 -9.10
CA THR A 7 -5.55 -12.99 -8.83
C THR A 7 -6.78 -12.09 -8.75
N LEU A 8 -7.64 -12.12 -9.79
CA LEU A 8 -8.85 -11.30 -9.85
C LEU A 8 -9.83 -11.64 -8.71
N THR A 9 -9.97 -12.92 -8.36
CA THR A 9 -10.85 -13.34 -7.26
C THR A 9 -10.33 -12.84 -5.92
N GLY A 10 -9.01 -12.94 -5.70
CA GLY A 10 -8.33 -12.37 -4.53
C GLY A 10 -8.60 -10.86 -4.43
N PHE A 11 -8.36 -10.14 -5.52
CA PHE A 11 -8.60 -8.69 -5.61
C PHE A 11 -10.06 -8.31 -5.30
N MET A 12 -11.04 -9.10 -5.76
CA MET A 12 -12.46 -8.85 -5.47
C MET A 12 -12.82 -8.97 -3.98
N PHE A 13 -12.09 -9.77 -3.20
CA PHE A 13 -12.26 -9.78 -1.74
C PHE A 13 -11.90 -8.44 -1.12
N LEU A 14 -10.85 -7.77 -1.62
CA LEU A 14 -10.48 -6.44 -1.15
C LEU A 14 -11.50 -5.39 -1.59
N VAL A 15 -12.01 -5.45 -2.82
CA VAL A 15 -13.08 -4.56 -3.28
C VAL A 15 -14.30 -4.70 -2.38
N LEU A 16 -14.73 -5.92 -2.08
CA LEU A 16 -15.83 -6.18 -1.15
C LEU A 16 -15.55 -5.62 0.25
N SER A 17 -14.32 -5.81 0.75
CA SER A 17 -13.87 -5.29 2.04
C SER A 17 -13.98 -3.77 2.09
N ALA A 18 -13.49 -3.06 1.07
CA ALA A 18 -13.59 -1.61 1.00
C ALA A 18 -15.04 -1.11 0.88
N LEU A 19 -15.90 -1.82 0.13
CA LEU A 19 -17.33 -1.49 0.04
C LEU A 19 -18.01 -1.60 1.41
N LEU A 20 -17.69 -2.63 2.20
CA LEU A 20 -18.18 -2.73 3.59
C LEU A 20 -17.71 -1.53 4.42
N GLY A 21 -16.44 -1.13 4.29
CA GLY A 21 -15.90 0.05 4.96
C GLY A 21 -16.62 1.33 4.56
N TYR A 22 -16.92 1.50 3.27
CA TYR A 22 -17.67 2.65 2.76
C TYR A 22 -19.11 2.69 3.28
N VAL A 23 -19.81 1.56 3.30
CA VAL A 23 -21.21 1.47 3.76
C VAL A 23 -21.34 1.71 5.26
N TYR A 24 -20.45 1.12 6.07
CA TYR A 24 -20.55 1.15 7.53
C TYR A 24 -19.72 2.25 8.20
N SER A 25 -18.76 2.85 7.50
CA SER A 25 -17.98 4.00 7.96
C SER A 25 -17.70 4.97 6.79
N PRO A 26 -18.72 5.72 6.32
CA PRO A 26 -18.61 6.55 5.11
C PRO A 26 -17.58 7.68 5.19
N ARG A 27 -17.19 8.08 6.40
CA ARG A 27 -16.13 9.06 6.65
C ARG A 27 -14.92 8.47 7.38
N LEU A 28 -14.87 7.14 7.54
CA LEU A 28 -13.80 6.43 8.27
C LEU A 28 -13.60 6.89 9.71
N ASP A 29 -14.51 7.67 10.29
CA ASP A 29 -14.41 8.36 11.58
C ASP A 29 -15.44 7.84 12.62
N SER A 30 -16.28 6.91 12.21
CA SER A 30 -17.30 6.27 13.05
C SER A 30 -17.07 4.76 13.17
N PRO A 31 -17.40 4.15 14.33
CA PRO A 31 -17.06 2.76 14.57
C PRO A 31 -18.05 1.86 13.81
N PRO A 32 -17.58 1.03 12.85
CA PRO A 32 -18.48 0.11 12.17
C PRO A 32 -18.90 -1.02 13.14
N PRO A 33 -19.98 -1.75 12.82
CA PRO A 33 -20.36 -2.93 13.58
C PRO A 33 -19.21 -3.95 13.67
N ARG A 34 -19.08 -4.64 14.80
CA ARG A 34 -17.92 -5.51 15.08
C ARG A 34 -17.70 -6.62 14.06
N TRP A 35 -18.78 -7.11 13.45
CA TRP A 35 -18.70 -8.13 12.40
C TRP A 35 -18.02 -7.60 11.12
N VAL A 36 -18.05 -6.28 10.86
CA VAL A 36 -17.37 -5.67 9.71
C VAL A 36 -15.85 -5.80 9.86
N HIS A 37 -15.31 -5.63 11.07
CA HIS A 37 -13.90 -5.90 11.33
C HIS A 37 -13.54 -7.37 11.10
N LEU A 38 -14.40 -8.30 11.54
CA LEU A 38 -14.22 -9.73 11.28
C LEU A 38 -14.23 -10.03 9.77
N ALA A 39 -15.14 -9.40 9.02
CA ALA A 39 -15.22 -9.52 7.57
C ALA A 39 -13.98 -8.95 6.88
N HIS A 40 -13.50 -7.76 7.27
CA HIS A 40 -12.24 -7.21 6.75
C HIS A 40 -11.07 -8.17 6.96
N GLY A 41 -10.90 -8.70 8.17
CA GLY A 41 -9.84 -9.65 8.47
C GLY A 41 -9.92 -10.91 7.60
N LEU A 42 -11.11 -11.50 7.46
CA LEU A 42 -11.30 -12.69 6.64
C LEU A 42 -11.04 -12.42 5.15
N LEU A 43 -11.52 -11.30 4.62
CA LEU A 43 -11.36 -10.93 3.22
C LEU A 43 -9.90 -10.63 2.86
N LEU A 44 -9.15 -9.96 3.75
CA LEU A 44 -7.72 -9.71 3.55
C LEU A 44 -6.88 -11.00 3.67
N PHE A 45 -7.23 -11.88 4.61
CA PHE A 45 -6.61 -13.22 4.69
C PHE A 45 -6.82 -14.03 3.40
N LEU A 46 -8.05 -14.00 2.86
CA LEU A 46 -8.36 -14.66 1.59
C LEU A 46 -7.60 -14.02 0.42
N TYR A 47 -7.52 -12.69 0.36
CA TYR A 47 -6.70 -12.00 -0.65
C TYR A 47 -5.25 -12.47 -0.61
N GLN A 48 -4.57 -12.36 0.55
CA GLN A 48 -3.18 -12.81 0.70
C GLN A 48 -3.01 -14.28 0.28
N THR A 49 -3.98 -15.14 0.63
CA THR A 49 -3.93 -16.55 0.27
C THR A 49 -4.00 -16.76 -1.24
N PHE A 50 -4.88 -16.02 -1.93
CA PHE A 50 -5.09 -16.15 -3.37
C PHE A 50 -3.89 -15.59 -4.15
N ASP A 51 -3.39 -14.42 -3.73
CA ASP A 51 -2.16 -13.81 -4.21
C ASP A 51 -0.97 -14.79 -4.10
N ALA A 52 -0.74 -15.38 -2.93
CA ALA A 52 0.35 -16.35 -2.75
C ALA A 52 0.19 -17.66 -3.57
N VAL A 53 -1.01 -17.96 -4.10
CA VAL A 53 -1.32 -19.19 -4.82
C VAL A 53 -1.27 -19.00 -6.33
N ASP A 54 -1.52 -17.83 -6.88
CA ASP A 54 -1.63 -17.64 -8.32
C ASP A 54 -0.31 -17.90 -9.07
N GLY A 55 0.83 -17.41 -8.58
CA GLY A 55 2.14 -17.61 -9.17
C GLY A 55 2.61 -19.05 -9.00
N LYS A 56 2.25 -19.71 -7.89
CA LYS A 56 2.47 -21.15 -7.70
C LYS A 56 1.68 -21.94 -8.72
N GLN A 57 0.44 -21.56 -8.98
CA GLN A 57 -0.41 -22.20 -9.96
C GLN A 57 0.07 -21.94 -11.40
N ALA A 58 0.54 -20.73 -11.71
CA ALA A 58 1.12 -20.39 -13.00
C ALA A 58 2.34 -21.27 -13.32
N ARG A 59 3.25 -21.44 -12.34
CA ARG A 59 4.39 -22.37 -12.47
C ARG A 59 3.94 -23.82 -12.61
N ARG A 60 2.97 -24.27 -11.79
CA ARG A 60 2.45 -25.64 -11.84
C ARG A 60 1.82 -26.00 -13.18
N THR A 61 1.18 -25.02 -13.83
CA THR A 61 0.45 -25.22 -15.10
C THR A 61 1.24 -24.77 -16.33
N ASN A 62 2.51 -24.37 -16.17
CA ASN A 62 3.35 -23.83 -17.23
C ASN A 62 2.70 -22.66 -18.00
N SER A 63 1.97 -21.80 -17.29
CA SER A 63 1.24 -20.66 -17.86
C SER A 63 1.77 -19.29 -17.38
N SER A 64 2.99 -19.25 -16.86
CA SER A 64 3.67 -17.99 -16.50
C SER A 64 3.86 -17.11 -17.75
N SER A 65 3.56 -15.82 -17.64
CA SER A 65 3.70 -14.87 -18.75
C SER A 65 3.92 -13.43 -18.25
N PRO A 66 4.55 -12.55 -19.06
CA PRO A 66 4.67 -11.12 -18.75
C PRO A 66 3.33 -10.43 -18.49
N LEU A 67 2.29 -10.83 -19.22
CA LEU A 67 0.94 -10.30 -19.00
C LEU A 67 0.36 -10.74 -17.65
N GLY A 68 0.61 -11.99 -17.24
CA GLY A 68 0.23 -12.47 -15.92
C GLY A 68 0.90 -11.67 -14.81
N GLU A 69 2.20 -11.42 -14.94
CA GLU A 69 2.97 -10.60 -13.99
C GLU A 69 2.48 -9.14 -13.93
N LEU A 70 2.21 -8.53 -15.09
CA LEU A 70 1.64 -7.19 -15.15
C LEU A 70 0.27 -7.10 -14.46
N PHE A 71 -0.56 -8.14 -14.65
CA PHE A 71 -1.89 -8.20 -14.06
C PHE A 71 -1.84 -8.38 -12.54
N ASP A 72 -1.01 -9.30 -12.08
CA ASP A 72 -0.79 -9.63 -10.67
C ASP A 72 -0.30 -8.42 -9.86
N HIS A 73 0.89 -7.92 -10.20
CA HIS A 73 1.47 -6.75 -9.53
C HIS A 73 0.62 -5.47 -9.73
N GLY A 74 -0.13 -5.38 -10.83
CA GLY A 74 -1.09 -4.30 -11.07
C GLY A 74 -2.27 -4.35 -10.10
N CYS A 75 -2.79 -5.55 -9.80
CA CYS A 75 -3.78 -5.77 -8.76
C CYS A 75 -3.22 -5.43 -7.38
N ASP A 76 -1.99 -5.81 -7.07
CA ASP A 76 -1.34 -5.49 -5.78
C ASP A 76 -1.16 -3.99 -5.56
N ALA A 77 -0.82 -3.26 -6.61
CA ALA A 77 -0.70 -1.80 -6.56
C ALA A 77 -2.02 -1.14 -6.15
N LEU A 78 -3.13 -1.69 -6.63
CA LEU A 78 -4.49 -1.24 -6.27
C LEU A 78 -4.96 -1.85 -4.95
N ALA A 79 -4.47 -3.02 -4.54
CA ALA A 79 -4.80 -3.69 -3.29
C ALA A 79 -4.49 -2.82 -2.07
N CYS A 80 -3.32 -2.15 -2.08
CA CYS A 80 -2.95 -1.16 -1.07
C CYS A 80 -4.05 -0.09 -0.84
N ALA A 81 -4.86 0.19 -1.87
CA ALA A 81 -6.00 1.09 -1.76
C ALA A 81 -7.16 0.53 -0.96
N PHE A 82 -7.58 -0.67 -1.29
CA PHE A 82 -8.74 -1.27 -0.65
C PHE A 82 -8.42 -1.67 0.79
N GLU A 83 -7.20 -2.14 1.03
CA GLU A 83 -6.68 -2.44 2.37
C GLU A 83 -6.69 -1.22 3.28
N THR A 84 -6.19 -0.08 2.82
CA THR A 84 -6.17 1.11 3.67
C THR A 84 -7.58 1.67 3.91
N MET A 85 -8.54 1.51 2.99
CA MET A 85 -9.94 1.86 3.28
C MET A 85 -10.53 0.95 4.37
N ALA A 86 -10.29 -0.36 4.27
CA ALA A 86 -10.71 -1.32 5.29
C ALA A 86 -10.06 -1.03 6.65
N PHE A 87 -8.75 -0.75 6.66
CA PHE A 87 -8.02 -0.45 7.88
C PHE A 87 -8.40 0.90 8.47
N GLY A 88 -8.58 1.93 7.64
CA GLY A 88 -9.12 3.23 8.07
C GLY A 88 -10.49 3.08 8.75
N SER A 89 -11.36 2.23 8.20
CA SER A 89 -12.67 1.93 8.80
C SER A 89 -12.52 1.20 10.13
N THR A 90 -11.46 0.39 10.29
CA THR A 90 -11.18 -0.35 11.52
C THR A 90 -10.59 0.54 12.60
N ALA A 91 -9.65 1.40 12.22
CA ALA A 91 -8.97 2.33 13.09
C ALA A 91 -9.83 3.56 13.44
N MET A 92 -10.89 3.80 12.66
CA MET A 92 -11.81 4.92 12.86
C MET A 92 -11.08 6.27 12.87
N CYS A 93 -10.10 6.43 11.98
CA CYS A 93 -9.16 7.54 11.97
C CYS A 93 -9.46 8.62 10.92
N GLY A 94 -10.60 8.56 10.23
CA GLY A 94 -11.02 9.59 9.30
C GLY A 94 -9.98 9.85 8.20
N GLY A 95 -9.68 11.13 7.96
CA GLY A 95 -8.65 11.56 7.02
C GLY A 95 -7.24 11.02 7.32
N ASP A 96 -6.92 10.74 8.59
CA ASP A 96 -5.62 10.17 8.97
C ASP A 96 -5.40 8.75 8.40
N SER A 97 -6.46 8.10 7.88
CA SER A 97 -6.36 6.87 7.09
C SER A 97 -5.37 7.00 5.92
N PHE A 98 -5.20 8.20 5.37
CA PHE A 98 -4.24 8.48 4.30
C PHE A 98 -2.81 8.09 4.70
N TRP A 99 -2.40 8.31 5.95
CA TRP A 99 -1.04 8.03 6.40
C TRP A 99 -0.71 6.54 6.48
N PHE A 100 -1.69 5.68 6.75
CA PHE A 100 -1.49 4.23 6.64
C PHE A 100 -1.18 3.80 5.21
N TRP A 101 -1.75 4.48 4.22
CA TRP A 101 -1.40 4.22 2.82
C TRP A 101 0.00 4.71 2.49
N VAL A 102 0.44 5.85 3.02
CA VAL A 102 1.82 6.34 2.84
C VAL A 102 2.84 5.29 3.33
N ILE A 103 2.56 4.64 4.46
CA ILE A 103 3.39 3.56 5.01
C ILE A 103 3.54 2.38 4.02
N SER A 104 2.48 2.03 3.29
CA SER A 104 2.50 0.93 2.31
C SER A 104 3.08 1.33 0.93
N SER A 105 2.71 2.51 0.43
CA SER A 105 2.97 2.93 -0.95
C SER A 105 4.43 3.28 -1.21
N ILE A 106 5.14 3.86 -0.23
CA ILE A 106 6.57 4.20 -0.38
C ILE A 106 7.41 2.92 -0.55
N PRO A 107 7.33 1.90 0.35
CA PRO A 107 7.98 0.62 0.14
C PRO A 107 7.59 -0.06 -1.17
N PHE A 108 6.29 -0.09 -1.48
CA PHE A 108 5.77 -0.75 -2.68
C PHE A 108 6.33 -0.14 -3.97
N TYR A 109 6.26 1.20 -4.10
CA TYR A 109 6.81 1.90 -5.26
C TYR A 109 8.33 1.71 -5.34
N GLY A 110 9.02 1.74 -4.20
CA GLY A 110 10.46 1.47 -4.11
C GLY A 110 10.83 0.06 -4.55
N ALA A 111 10.05 -0.96 -4.18
CA ALA A 111 10.28 -2.34 -4.59
C ALA A 111 10.01 -2.55 -6.08
N THR A 112 8.98 -1.89 -6.62
CA THR A 112 8.71 -1.91 -8.07
C THR A 112 9.82 -1.19 -8.85
N TRP A 113 10.31 -0.07 -8.32
CA TRP A 113 11.45 0.64 -8.88
C TRP A 113 12.73 -0.21 -8.82
N GLU A 114 12.99 -0.89 -7.70
CA GLU A 114 14.10 -1.84 -7.59
C GLU A 114 13.98 -2.94 -8.65
N HIS A 115 12.80 -3.55 -8.76
CA HIS A 115 12.49 -4.62 -9.71
C HIS A 115 12.83 -4.20 -11.15
N TYR A 116 12.47 -2.98 -11.55
CA TYR A 116 12.80 -2.44 -12.87
C TYR A 116 14.32 -2.45 -13.18
N PHE A 117 15.19 -2.26 -12.17
CA PHE A 117 16.65 -2.30 -12.37
C PHE A 117 17.25 -3.69 -12.21
N THR A 118 16.79 -4.45 -11.22
CA THR A 118 17.37 -5.75 -10.83
C THR A 118 16.85 -6.91 -11.67
N ASN A 119 15.70 -6.75 -12.34
CA ASN A 119 14.95 -7.82 -13.00
C ASN A 119 14.52 -8.96 -12.06
N ALA A 120 14.45 -8.66 -10.75
CA ALA A 120 13.92 -9.56 -9.75
C ALA A 120 13.22 -8.76 -8.65
N LEU A 121 12.02 -9.19 -8.25
CA LEU A 121 11.35 -8.68 -7.05
C LEU A 121 12.05 -9.27 -5.81
N ILE A 122 12.86 -8.45 -5.13
CA ILE A 122 13.65 -8.89 -3.98
C ILE A 122 12.87 -8.58 -2.70
N LEU A 123 12.20 -9.59 -2.15
CA LEU A 123 11.48 -9.45 -0.89
C LEU A 123 12.42 -9.77 0.29
N PRO A 124 12.58 -8.86 1.27
CA PRO A 124 13.26 -9.17 2.52
C PRO A 124 12.47 -10.21 3.34
N VAL A 125 13.14 -10.82 4.34
CA VAL A 125 12.54 -11.83 5.23
C VAL A 125 11.25 -11.32 5.88
N VAL A 126 11.22 -10.05 6.28
CA VAL A 126 10.01 -9.35 6.71
C VAL A 126 9.62 -8.38 5.61
N ASN A 127 8.47 -8.58 4.98
CA ASN A 127 8.02 -7.81 3.84
C ASN A 127 6.51 -7.45 3.95
N GLY A 128 6.10 -6.48 3.14
CA GLY A 128 4.70 -6.02 3.09
C GLY A 128 3.71 -7.12 2.70
N PRO A 129 3.88 -7.80 1.55
CA PRO A 129 2.93 -8.81 1.07
C PRO A 129 2.71 -9.99 2.02
N THR A 130 3.70 -10.34 2.85
CA THR A 130 3.60 -11.47 3.79
C THR A 130 3.27 -11.01 5.21
N GLU A 131 4.26 -10.47 5.93
CA GLU A 131 4.10 -10.09 7.34
C GLU A 131 3.22 -8.84 7.50
N GLY A 132 3.30 -7.89 6.57
CA GLY A 132 2.48 -6.67 6.59
C GLY A 132 0.98 -6.98 6.47
N LEU A 133 0.58 -7.75 5.44
CA LEU A 133 -0.82 -8.18 5.30
C LEU A 133 -1.28 -9.04 6.50
N ALA A 134 -0.39 -9.90 7.01
CA ALA A 134 -0.69 -10.70 8.19
C ALA A 134 -0.96 -9.87 9.44
N LEU A 135 -0.16 -8.82 9.64
CA LEU A 135 -0.41 -7.83 10.68
C LEU A 135 -1.76 -7.14 10.48
N ILE A 136 -2.09 -6.69 9.26
CA ILE A 136 -3.32 -5.95 8.98
C ILE A 136 -4.57 -6.81 9.26
N TYR A 137 -4.68 -8.04 8.74
CA TYR A 137 -5.83 -8.88 9.07
C TYR A 137 -5.86 -9.33 10.53
N GLY A 138 -4.69 -9.52 11.15
CA GLY A 138 -4.60 -9.79 12.59
C GLY A 138 -5.18 -8.64 13.42
N LEU A 139 -4.86 -7.40 13.05
CA LEU A 139 -5.40 -6.20 13.68
C LEU A 139 -6.90 -6.04 13.44
N HIS A 140 -7.43 -6.44 12.28
CA HIS A 140 -8.87 -6.52 12.06
C HIS A 140 -9.56 -7.49 13.03
N PHE A 141 -9.03 -8.71 13.17
CA PHE A 141 -9.57 -9.70 14.10
C PHE A 141 -9.47 -9.24 15.56
N MET A 142 -8.34 -8.65 15.96
CA MET A 142 -8.17 -8.04 17.27
C MET A 142 -9.22 -6.96 17.52
N THR A 143 -9.43 -6.06 16.54
CA THR A 143 -10.40 -4.96 16.65
C THR A 143 -11.84 -5.48 16.73
N ALA A 144 -12.16 -6.61 16.12
CA ALA A 144 -13.45 -7.28 16.32
C ALA A 144 -13.69 -7.64 17.81
N ILE A 145 -12.64 -7.93 18.58
CA ILE A 145 -12.66 -8.32 20.01
C ILE A 145 -12.51 -7.14 20.98
N VAL A 146 -11.74 -6.10 20.65
CA VAL A 146 -11.56 -4.94 21.54
C VAL A 146 -12.46 -3.74 21.18
N GLY A 147 -12.95 -3.67 19.94
CA GLY A 147 -13.74 -2.56 19.42
C GLY A 147 -12.89 -1.45 18.80
N ALA A 148 -13.44 -0.73 17.83
CA ALA A 148 -12.74 0.35 17.10
C ALA A 148 -12.29 1.51 18.01
N GLN A 149 -12.99 1.76 19.12
CA GLN A 149 -12.64 2.80 20.09
C GLN A 149 -11.24 2.61 20.70
N TRP A 150 -10.74 1.37 20.70
CA TRP A 150 -9.36 1.07 21.12
C TRP A 150 -8.31 1.83 20.30
N TRP A 151 -8.61 2.19 19.06
CA TRP A 151 -7.72 2.98 18.21
C TRP A 151 -7.77 4.48 18.51
N ALA A 152 -8.92 4.99 18.95
CA ALA A 152 -9.15 6.42 19.16
C ALA A 152 -8.77 6.90 20.58
N GLN A 153 -8.75 6.00 21.57
CA GLN A 153 -8.31 6.33 22.92
C GLN A 153 -6.80 6.61 22.98
N PRO A 154 -6.31 7.30 24.03
CA PRO A 154 -4.88 7.55 24.20
C PRO A 154 -4.05 6.26 24.20
N PHE A 155 -2.88 6.29 23.55
CA PHE A 155 -1.98 5.15 23.38
C PHE A 155 -1.65 4.42 24.68
N GLN A 156 -1.40 5.16 25.75
CA GLN A 156 -1.11 4.60 27.08
C GLN A 156 -2.28 3.79 27.67
N GLN A 157 -3.51 4.03 27.24
CA GLN A 157 -4.68 3.25 27.67
C GLN A 157 -4.82 1.97 26.85
N SER A 158 -4.52 2.03 25.55
CA SER A 158 -4.56 0.88 24.65
C SER A 158 -3.46 -0.14 24.92
N ILE A 159 -2.24 0.35 25.20
CA ILE A 159 -1.04 -0.48 25.43
C ILE A 159 -0.29 0.03 26.68
N PRO A 160 -0.78 -0.25 27.90
CA PRO A 160 -0.22 0.32 29.13
C PRO A 160 1.24 -0.04 29.38
N PHE A 161 1.70 -1.21 28.95
CA PHE A 161 3.10 -1.62 29.12
C PHE A 161 4.09 -0.86 28.24
N LEU A 162 3.60 -0.13 27.22
CA LEU A 162 4.41 0.77 26.38
C LEU A 162 4.18 2.25 26.72
N SER A 163 3.56 2.56 27.86
CA SER A 163 3.30 3.94 28.31
C SER A 163 4.57 4.74 28.66
N TRP A 164 5.76 4.16 28.50
CA TRP A 164 7.04 4.84 28.72
C TRP A 164 7.59 5.47 27.44
N ILE A 165 6.98 5.22 26.27
CA ILE A 165 7.44 5.79 25.00
C ILE A 165 7.07 7.28 24.95
N PRO A 166 8.03 8.21 24.98
CA PRO A 166 7.74 9.64 25.05
C PRO A 166 7.02 10.10 23.77
N TYR A 167 6.27 11.20 23.88
CA TYR A 167 5.59 11.90 22.77
C TYR A 167 4.45 11.15 22.06
N VAL A 168 4.25 9.85 22.30
CA VAL A 168 3.14 9.07 21.70
C VAL A 168 2.05 8.68 22.70
N ASN A 169 2.36 8.66 24.00
CA ASN A 169 1.46 8.17 25.06
C ASN A 169 0.07 8.81 25.10
N GLU A 170 0.03 10.12 24.88
CA GLU A 170 -1.21 10.92 24.93
C GLU A 170 -1.92 11.00 23.58
N LEU A 171 -1.25 10.59 22.49
CA LEU A 171 -1.85 10.58 21.17
C LEU A 171 -2.90 9.46 21.06
N PRO A 172 -3.92 9.63 20.20
CA PRO A 172 -4.77 8.51 19.80
C PRO A 172 -3.92 7.35 19.30
N THR A 173 -4.27 6.12 19.67
CA THR A 173 -3.52 4.91 19.32
C THR A 173 -3.29 4.76 17.82
N TYR A 174 -4.21 5.15 16.95
CA TYR A 174 -3.98 5.14 15.50
C TYR A 174 -2.85 6.08 15.07
N LYS A 175 -2.71 7.28 15.68
CA LYS A 175 -1.61 8.22 15.38
C LYS A 175 -0.29 7.68 15.89
N ALA A 176 -0.29 7.14 17.11
CA ALA A 176 0.88 6.47 17.66
C ALA A 176 1.32 5.30 16.75
N ALA A 177 0.38 4.50 16.25
CA ALA A 177 0.66 3.43 15.31
C ALA A 177 1.29 3.95 14.01
N VAL A 178 0.76 5.03 13.42
CA VAL A 178 1.38 5.67 12.24
C VAL A 178 2.82 6.07 12.53
N TYR A 179 3.08 6.79 13.63
CA TYR A 179 4.42 7.28 13.95
C TYR A 179 5.42 6.17 14.27
N LEU A 180 4.99 5.09 14.92
CA LEU A 180 5.87 3.97 15.27
C LEU A 180 6.12 3.05 14.06
N LEU A 181 5.10 2.78 13.23
CA LEU A 181 5.21 1.88 12.09
C LEU A 181 5.93 2.52 10.90
N THR A 182 5.80 3.83 10.69
CA THR A 182 6.42 4.54 9.56
C THR A 182 7.93 4.28 9.44
N PRO A 183 8.77 4.55 10.47
CA PRO A 183 10.20 4.31 10.36
C PRO A 183 10.53 2.82 10.23
N ILE A 184 9.76 1.93 10.87
CA ILE A 184 9.99 0.48 10.85
C ILE A 184 9.72 -0.10 9.45
N ALA A 185 8.64 0.31 8.80
CA ALA A 185 8.23 -0.20 7.50
C ALA A 185 9.03 0.44 6.35
N ILE A 186 9.28 1.74 6.43
CA ILE A 186 9.84 2.51 5.31
C ILE A 186 11.37 2.44 5.28
N LEU A 187 12.05 2.74 6.40
CA LEU A 187 13.50 2.95 6.37
C LEU A 187 14.29 1.71 5.92
N PRO A 188 14.03 0.49 6.45
CA PRO A 188 14.77 -0.69 6.04
C PRO A 188 14.55 -1.02 4.57
N THR A 189 13.29 -0.99 4.13
CA THR A 189 12.91 -1.33 2.75
C THR A 189 13.52 -0.35 1.74
N VAL A 190 13.37 0.96 1.97
CA VAL A 190 13.94 1.98 1.08
C VAL A 190 15.46 1.92 1.06
N ALA A 191 16.12 1.69 2.20
CA ALA A 191 17.57 1.54 2.26
C ALA A 191 18.05 0.32 1.45
N CYS A 192 17.37 -0.81 1.56
CA CYS A 192 17.64 -2.01 0.75
C CYS A 192 17.46 -1.73 -0.74
N ASN A 193 16.33 -1.14 -1.14
CA ASN A 193 16.01 -0.81 -2.54
C ASN A 193 17.09 0.08 -3.15
N ILE A 194 17.47 1.17 -2.46
CA ILE A 194 18.53 2.08 -2.92
C ILE A 194 19.87 1.36 -3.04
N SER A 195 20.24 0.54 -2.05
CA SER A 195 21.51 -0.21 -2.04
C SER A 195 21.60 -1.17 -3.23
N ASN A 196 20.53 -1.90 -3.51
CA ASN A 196 20.50 -2.89 -4.58
C ASN A 196 20.49 -2.22 -5.96
N VAL A 197 19.68 -1.17 -6.15
CA VAL A 197 19.70 -0.38 -7.40
C VAL A 197 21.08 0.26 -7.61
N HIS A 198 21.69 0.82 -6.56
CA HIS A 198 23.02 1.42 -6.66
C HIS A 198 24.07 0.41 -7.15
N LYS A 199 24.06 -0.83 -6.62
CA LYS A 199 24.97 -1.89 -7.07
C LYS A 199 24.79 -2.19 -8.56
N VAL A 200 23.56 -2.35 -9.03
CA VAL A 200 23.26 -2.65 -10.44
C VAL A 200 23.62 -1.48 -11.35
N VAL A 201 23.26 -0.26 -10.98
CA VAL A 201 23.56 0.95 -11.75
C VAL A 201 25.07 1.15 -11.87
N LYS A 202 25.82 0.99 -10.77
CA LYS A 202 27.28 1.09 -10.77
C LYS A 202 27.93 0.00 -11.63
N ALA A 203 27.49 -1.25 -11.51
CA ALA A 203 28.00 -2.36 -12.31
C ALA A 203 27.77 -2.15 -13.82
N ARG A 204 26.63 -1.57 -14.19
CA ARG A 204 26.27 -1.23 -15.58
C ARG A 204 26.82 0.12 -16.05
N LYS A 205 27.68 0.80 -15.26
CA LYS A 205 28.20 2.15 -15.53
C LYS A 205 27.10 3.19 -15.85
N GLY A 206 25.92 3.03 -15.25
CA GLY A 206 24.78 3.92 -15.42
C GLY A 206 24.82 5.13 -14.46
N SER A 207 23.83 6.02 -14.59
CA SER A 207 23.67 7.18 -13.73
C SER A 207 22.64 6.93 -12.63
N MET A 208 23.06 7.04 -11.36
CA MET A 208 22.14 6.94 -10.21
C MET A 208 21.15 8.10 -10.17
N LEU A 209 21.55 9.29 -10.62
CA LEU A 209 20.66 10.44 -10.72
C LEU A 209 19.50 10.15 -11.67
N LEU A 210 19.77 9.53 -12.81
CA LEU A 210 18.75 9.14 -13.78
C LEU A 210 17.83 8.04 -13.22
N ALA A 211 18.37 7.12 -12.42
CA ALA A 211 17.57 6.10 -11.74
C ALA A 211 16.63 6.72 -10.70
N LEU A 212 17.13 7.65 -9.87
CA LEU A 212 16.32 8.37 -8.89
C LEU A 212 15.27 9.27 -9.54
N ALA A 213 15.54 9.81 -10.73
CA ALA A 213 14.57 10.62 -11.47
C ALA A 213 13.29 9.84 -11.84
N MET A 214 13.33 8.50 -11.87
CA MET A 214 12.11 7.67 -12.07
C MET A 214 11.17 7.67 -10.85
N LEU A 215 11.63 8.14 -9.69
CA LEU A 215 10.78 8.32 -8.51
C LEU A 215 10.00 9.65 -8.55
N TYR A 216 10.35 10.56 -9.46
CA TYR A 216 9.74 11.88 -9.57
C TYR A 216 8.21 11.84 -9.75
N PRO A 217 7.62 10.98 -10.60
CA PRO A 217 6.17 10.93 -10.76
C PRO A 217 5.41 10.63 -9.47
N PHE A 218 5.94 9.73 -8.64
CA PHE A 218 5.36 9.40 -7.35
C PHE A 218 5.47 10.57 -6.36
N VAL A 219 6.61 11.28 -6.35
CA VAL A 219 6.78 12.49 -5.52
C VAL A 219 5.80 13.58 -5.94
N VAL A 220 5.60 13.79 -7.25
CA VAL A 220 4.62 14.76 -7.77
C VAL A 220 3.20 14.38 -7.38
N LEU A 221 2.83 13.09 -7.49
CA LEU A 221 1.53 12.62 -7.05
C LEU A 221 1.31 12.88 -5.55
N MET A 222 2.26 12.48 -4.71
CA MET A 222 2.18 12.67 -3.26
C MET A 222 2.10 14.15 -2.87
N GLY A 223 3.00 14.97 -3.40
CA GLY A 223 3.02 16.40 -3.14
C GLY A 223 1.76 17.08 -3.65
N GLY A 224 1.29 16.72 -4.84
CA GLY A 224 0.07 17.26 -5.45
C GLY A 224 -1.18 16.97 -4.62
N VAL A 225 -1.33 15.75 -4.11
CA VAL A 225 -2.47 15.38 -3.26
C VAL A 225 -2.44 16.11 -1.92
N LEU A 226 -1.27 16.23 -1.28
CA LEU A 226 -1.14 16.96 -0.02
C LEU A 226 -1.36 18.47 -0.18
N ILE A 227 -0.86 19.06 -1.27
CA ILE A 227 -1.10 20.46 -1.59
C ILE A 227 -2.60 20.68 -1.88
N TRP A 228 -3.21 19.78 -2.64
CA TRP A 228 -4.64 19.87 -2.95
C TRP A 228 -5.49 19.79 -1.68
N ASP A 229 -5.20 18.84 -0.79
CA ASP A 229 -5.89 18.72 0.50
C ASP A 229 -5.72 19.99 1.35
N HIS A 230 -4.50 20.48 1.50
CA HIS A 230 -4.20 21.69 2.28
C HIS A 230 -4.89 22.94 1.75
N LEU A 231 -5.01 23.08 0.42
CA LEU A 231 -5.65 24.22 -0.23
C LEU A 231 -7.16 24.04 -0.40
N SER A 232 -7.71 22.85 -0.13
CA SER A 232 -9.10 22.55 -0.43
C SER A 232 -10.05 23.30 0.50
N PRO A 233 -10.94 24.16 -0.02
CA PRO A 233 -11.93 24.85 0.81
C PRO A 233 -13.01 23.91 1.36
N SER A 234 -13.08 22.67 0.85
CA SER A 234 -14.08 21.67 1.22
C SER A 234 -13.55 20.60 2.16
N ASP A 235 -12.30 20.70 2.65
CA ASP A 235 -11.65 19.68 3.49
C ASP A 235 -11.86 18.26 2.93
N VAL A 236 -11.26 18.00 1.76
CA VAL A 236 -11.58 16.81 0.96
C VAL A 236 -11.17 15.52 1.65
N MET A 237 -10.06 15.51 2.38
CA MET A 237 -9.63 14.32 3.12
C MET A 237 -10.46 14.09 4.38
N GLY A 238 -11.01 15.13 5.01
CA GLY A 238 -11.96 15.00 6.12
C GLY A 238 -13.36 14.60 5.68
N ASN A 239 -13.91 15.25 4.65
CA ASN A 239 -15.31 15.06 4.23
C ASN A 239 -15.50 13.92 3.24
N TYR A 240 -14.49 13.62 2.41
CA TYR A 240 -14.56 12.61 1.36
C TYR A 240 -13.34 11.67 1.34
N PRO A 241 -12.95 11.09 2.50
CA PRO A 241 -11.72 10.32 2.62
C PRO A 241 -11.65 9.18 1.61
N HIS A 242 -12.72 8.40 1.43
CA HIS A 242 -12.77 7.30 0.45
C HIS A 242 -12.51 7.75 -0.99
N LEU A 243 -13.02 8.92 -1.40
CA LEU A 243 -12.82 9.43 -2.75
C LEU A 243 -11.38 9.88 -2.97
N VAL A 244 -10.82 10.64 -2.02
CA VAL A 244 -9.42 11.08 -2.08
C VAL A 244 -8.49 9.88 -2.12
N ILE A 245 -8.74 8.92 -1.24
CA ILE A 245 -8.05 7.64 -1.16
C ILE A 245 -8.15 6.88 -2.49
N LEU A 246 -9.34 6.62 -3.00
CA LEU A 246 -9.53 5.84 -4.21
C LEU A 246 -8.91 6.54 -5.43
N GLY A 247 -9.16 7.84 -5.59
CA GLY A 247 -8.63 8.64 -6.70
C GLY A 247 -7.11 8.70 -6.71
N THR A 248 -6.50 9.02 -5.57
CA THR A 248 -5.03 9.05 -5.43
C THR A 248 -4.41 7.70 -5.76
N ARG A 249 -5.10 6.61 -5.41
CA ARG A 249 -4.55 5.27 -5.52
C ARG A 249 -4.80 4.62 -6.88
N LEU A 250 -5.83 5.02 -7.61
CA LEU A 250 -5.95 4.74 -9.04
C LEU A 250 -4.80 5.40 -9.81
N ALA A 251 -4.45 6.65 -9.47
CA ALA A 251 -3.29 7.31 -10.05
C ALA A 251 -1.97 6.60 -9.66
N PHE A 252 -1.83 6.17 -8.41
CA PHE A 252 -0.69 5.36 -7.97
C PHE A 252 -0.58 4.03 -8.74
N GLY A 253 -1.67 3.27 -8.83
CA GLY A 253 -1.73 2.01 -9.57
C GLY A 253 -1.41 2.20 -11.05
N PHE A 254 -1.83 3.31 -11.65
CA PHE A 254 -1.44 3.68 -13.00
C PHE A 254 0.08 3.91 -13.12
N LEU A 255 0.70 4.67 -12.19
CA LEU A 255 2.15 4.90 -12.20
C LEU A 255 2.94 3.60 -12.03
N VAL A 256 2.54 2.76 -11.08
CA VAL A 256 3.14 1.43 -10.86
C VAL A 256 2.99 0.56 -12.12
N GLY A 257 1.78 0.46 -12.67
CA GLY A 257 1.51 -0.33 -13.87
C GLY A 257 2.35 0.13 -15.06
N ARG A 258 2.57 1.44 -15.21
CA ARG A 258 3.48 2.00 -16.21
C ARG A 258 4.94 1.60 -15.96
N MET A 259 5.38 1.58 -14.71
CA MET A 259 6.75 1.15 -14.36
C MET A 259 6.96 -0.35 -14.63
N ILE A 260 5.99 -1.20 -14.30
CA ILE A 260 6.03 -2.63 -14.60
C ILE A 260 6.01 -2.84 -16.11
N LEU A 261 5.13 -2.15 -16.85
CA LEU A 261 5.10 -2.26 -18.31
C LEU A 261 6.43 -1.79 -18.95
N ALA A 262 7.00 -0.69 -18.46
CA ALA A 262 8.30 -0.21 -18.91
C ALA A 262 9.42 -1.22 -18.64
N HIS A 263 9.34 -1.95 -17.52
CA HIS A 263 10.25 -3.06 -17.23
C HIS A 263 10.07 -4.20 -18.24
N LEU A 264 8.84 -4.69 -18.42
CA LEU A 264 8.53 -5.83 -19.30
C LEU A 264 8.82 -5.56 -20.78
N CYS A 265 8.78 -4.28 -21.19
CA CYS A 265 9.07 -3.84 -22.56
C CYS A 265 10.52 -3.35 -22.74
N ASP A 266 11.40 -3.49 -21.73
CA ASP A 266 12.79 -3.02 -21.77
C ASP A 266 12.95 -1.54 -22.16
N GLU A 267 12.06 -0.67 -21.68
CA GLU A 267 12.06 0.77 -21.99
C GLU A 267 13.33 1.49 -21.49
N PRO A 268 13.74 2.62 -22.12
CA PRO A 268 14.93 3.36 -21.74
C PRO A 268 14.81 4.00 -20.35
N LYS A 269 15.88 3.90 -19.55
CA LYS A 269 15.91 4.37 -18.15
C LYS A 269 15.75 5.90 -18.01
N GLY A 270 15.14 6.33 -16.91
CA GLY A 270 15.04 7.74 -16.52
C GLY A 270 13.80 8.46 -17.02
N LEU A 271 13.91 9.78 -17.21
CA LEU A 271 12.77 10.65 -17.61
C LEU A 271 12.27 10.40 -19.04
N LYS A 272 13.00 9.62 -19.84
CA LYS A 272 12.60 9.21 -21.19
C LYS A 272 11.67 7.99 -21.20
N THR A 273 11.43 7.37 -20.05
CA THR A 273 10.41 6.31 -19.93
C THR A 273 9.03 6.88 -20.26
N ASN A 274 8.16 6.08 -20.86
CA ASN A 274 6.78 6.45 -21.12
C ASN A 274 6.02 6.79 -19.82
N MET A 275 6.46 6.25 -18.68
CA MET A 275 5.95 6.61 -17.35
C MET A 275 6.13 8.11 -17.04
N CYS A 276 7.32 8.66 -17.30
CA CYS A 276 7.65 10.04 -16.96
C CYS A 276 7.10 11.06 -17.97
N MET A 277 6.92 10.67 -19.24
CA MET A 277 6.42 11.56 -20.30
C MET A 277 4.92 11.89 -20.17
N VAL A 278 4.14 11.08 -19.44
CA VAL A 278 2.71 11.36 -19.22
C VAL A 278 2.47 12.59 -18.34
N LEU A 279 3.45 12.99 -17.51
CA LEU A 279 3.37 14.23 -16.72
C LEU A 279 3.72 15.49 -17.51
N THR A 280 4.14 15.34 -18.78
CA THR A 280 4.54 16.44 -19.66
C THR A 280 3.57 16.69 -20.82
N LEU A 281 2.44 15.97 -20.83
CA LEU A 281 1.31 16.16 -21.76
C LEU A 281 0.15 16.82 -21.01
#